data_AF-A0A7C6I2T9-F1
#
_entry.id   AF-A0A7C6I2T9-F1
#
_cell.length_a   1.000
_cell.length_b   1.000
_cell.length_c   1.000
_cell.angle_alpha   90.00
_cell.angle_beta   90.00
_cell.angle_gamma   90.00
#
_symmetry.space_group_name_H-M   'P 1'
#
loop_
_entity.id
_entity.type
_entity.pdbx_description
1 polymer ?
#
loop_
_entity_poly.entity_id
_entity_poly.type
_entity_poly.pdbx_seq_one_letter_code
_entity_poly.pdbx_strand_id
1 'polypeptide(L)' 'MKNLKKIRKQHNMTQERLAAILGVEKSSVSKWETTDIIPDLEKLRKLVKLFNITYDDLLSDDK' A
#
# COMPACT_ATOMS: atom_id res chain seq x y z
N MET A 1 -4.47 3.95 -6.75
CA MET A 1 -3.59 4.03 -5.55
C MET A 1 -2.16 4.45 -5.93
N LYS A 2 -1.96 5.64 -6.51
CA LYS A 2 -0.60 6.05 -6.95
C LYS A 2 0.34 6.38 -5.77
N ASN A 3 -0.21 6.71 -4.60
CA ASN A 3 0.57 7.10 -3.43
C ASN A 3 1.20 5.93 -2.67
N LEU A 4 0.63 4.71 -2.71
CA LEU A 4 1.18 3.54 -2.01
C LEU A 4 2.64 3.26 -2.43
N LYS A 5 2.94 3.37 -3.72
CA LYS A 5 4.30 3.17 -4.25
C LYS A 5 5.29 4.22 -3.73
N LYS A 6 4.86 5.48 -3.62
CA LYS A 6 5.69 6.56 -3.06
C LYS A 6 6.00 6.28 -1.58
N ILE A 7 4.96 5.99 -0.79
CA ILE A 7 5.06 5.73 0.65
C ILE A 7 5.97 4.53 0.90
N ARG A 8 5.74 3.41 0.19
CA ARG A 8 6.60 2.23 0.30
C ARG A 8 8.08 2.57 0.02
N LYS A 9 8.35 3.38 -1.02
CA LYS A 9 9.70 3.81 -1.37
C LYS A 9 10.32 4.74 -0.32
N GLN A 10 9.54 5.66 0.26
CA GLN A 10 10.01 6.52 1.36
C GLN A 10 10.43 5.71 2.59
N HIS A 11 9.76 4.58 2.83
CA HIS A 11 10.10 3.64 3.89
C HIS A 11 11.17 2.59 3.49
N ASN A 12 11.83 2.74 2.33
CA ASN A 12 12.83 1.79 1.80
C ASN A 12 12.35 0.33 1.80
N MET A 13 11.06 0.10 1.59
CA MET A 13 10.46 -1.24 1.56
C MET A 13 10.36 -1.78 0.15
N THR A 14 10.55 -3.09 -0.02
CA THR A 14 10.25 -3.80 -1.27
C THR A 14 8.79 -4.24 -1.31
N GLN A 15 8.26 -4.51 -2.51
CA GLN A 15 6.89 -5.06 -2.65
C GLN A 15 6.75 -6.41 -1.94
N GLU A 16 7.79 -7.26 -1.97
CA GLU A 16 7.81 -8.54 -1.26
C GLU A 16 7.75 -8.37 0.25
N ARG A 17 8.50 -7.41 0.79
CA ARG A 17 8.49 -7.15 2.23
C ARG A 17 7.13 -6.62 2.68
N LEU A 18 6.52 -5.72 1.90
CA LEU A 18 5.17 -5.24 2.18
C LEU A 18 4.14 -6.38 2.12
N ALA A 19 4.26 -7.24 1.11
CA ALA A 19 3.38 -8.38 0.93
C ALA A 19 3.48 -9.36 2.12
N ALA A 20 4.70 -9.66 2.57
CA ALA A 20 4.94 -10.50 3.74
C ALA A 20 4.34 -9.92 5.02
N ILE A 21 4.47 -8.61 5.25
CA ILE A 21 3.88 -7.93 6.43
C ILE A 21 2.35 -7.98 6.40
N LEU A 22 1.76 -7.83 5.21
CA LEU A 22 0.30 -7.82 5.03
C LEU A 22 -0.29 -9.23 4.91
N GLY A 23 0.54 -10.27 4.82
CA GLY A 23 0.11 -11.65 4.60
C GLY A 23 -0.53 -11.86 3.23
N VAL A 24 -0.03 -11.16 2.21
CA VAL A 24 -0.50 -11.29 0.82
C VAL A 24 0.63 -11.70 -0.11
N GLU A 25 0.27 -12.04 -1.34
CA GLU A 25 1.24 -12.19 -2.40
C GLU A 25 1.79 -10.84 -2.90
N LYS A 26 3.05 -10.85 -3.35
CA LYS A 26 3.70 -9.72 -4.05
C LYS A 26 2.85 -9.22 -5.22
N SER A 27 2.19 -10.14 -5.93
CA SER A 27 1.28 -9.85 -7.05
C SER A 27 0.13 -8.92 -6.63
N SER A 28 -0.38 -9.06 -5.40
CA SER A 28 -1.45 -8.23 -4.85
C SER A 28 -0.96 -6.80 -4.60
N VAL A 29 0.22 -6.65 -3.99
CA VAL A 29 0.84 -5.33 -3.79
C VAL A 29 1.11 -4.63 -5.12
N SER A 30 1.62 -5.36 -6.11
CA SER A 30 1.85 -4.81 -7.45
C SER A 30 0.56 -4.32 -8.09
N LYS A 31 -0.54 -5.09 -7.99
CA LYS A 31 -1.87 -4.67 -8.45
C LYS A 31 -2.30 -3.38 -7.76
N TRP A 32 -2.23 -3.27 -6.45
CA TRP A 32 -2.62 -2.05 -5.75
C TRP A 32 -1.80 -0.82 -6.17
N GLU A 33 -0.51 -1.00 -6.50
CA GLU A 33 0.36 0.09 -6.95
C GLU A 33 0.15 0.48 -8.42
N THR A 34 -0.41 -0.39 -9.25
CA THR A 34 -0.47 -0.21 -10.72
C THR A 34 -1.88 -0.12 -11.28
N THR A 35 -2.87 -0.63 -10.56
CA THR A 35 -4.29 -0.64 -10.95
C THR A 35 -5.14 0.08 -9.91
N ASP A 36 -6.42 0.27 -10.21
CA ASP A 36 -7.41 0.85 -9.28
C ASP A 36 -7.99 -0.19 -8.31
N ILE A 37 -7.28 -1.32 -8.11
CA ILE A 37 -7.69 -2.33 -7.13
C ILE A 37 -7.34 -1.84 -5.73
N ILE A 38 -8.37 -1.68 -4.92
CA ILE A 38 -8.26 -1.29 -3.51
C ILE A 38 -8.14 -2.59 -2.65
N PRO A 39 -7.21 -2.63 -1.68
CA PRO A 39 -7.13 -3.72 -0.71
C PRO A 39 -8.41 -3.86 0.13
N ASP A 40 -8.58 -4.99 0.80
CA ASP A 40 -9.62 -5.12 1.82
C ASP A 40 -9.42 -4.13 2.99
N LEU A 41 -10.49 -3.89 3.75
CA LEU A 41 -10.49 -2.96 4.88
C LEU A 41 -9.44 -3.32 5.94
N GLU A 42 -9.15 -4.61 6.10
CA GLU A 42 -8.13 -5.09 7.05
C GLU A 42 -6.72 -4.69 6.61
N LYS A 43 -6.37 -4.86 5.33
CA LYS A 43 -5.07 -4.45 4.77
C LYS A 43 -4.94 -2.96 4.70
N LEU A 44 -6.01 -2.24 4.38
CA LEU A 44 -6.07 -0.78 4.50
C LEU A 44 -5.71 -0.33 5.92
N ARG A 45 -6.33 -0.92 6.95
CA ARG A 45 -5.98 -0.66 8.35
C ARG A 45 -4.52 -0.96 8.67
N LYS A 46 -3.99 -2.08 8.18
CA LYS A 46 -2.58 -2.45 8.37
C LYS A 46 -1.64 -1.48 7.69
N LEU A 47 -1.95 -1.03 6.46
CA LEU A 47 -1.17 -0.06 5.69
C LEU A 47 -1.10 1.31 6.40
N VAL A 48 -2.25 1.83 6.80
CA VAL A 48 -2.39 3.09 7.56
C VAL A 48 -1.58 3.03 8.85
N LYS A 49 -1.66 1.92 9.60
CA LYS A 49 -0.84 1.72 10.82
C LYS A 49 0.65 1.53 10.53
N LEU A 50 1.01 0.79 9.49
CA LEU A 50 2.39 0.46 9.14
C LEU A 50 3.18 1.70 8.74
N PHE A 51 2.54 2.58 7.95
CA PHE A 51 3.16 3.79 7.45
C PHE A 51 2.84 5.03 8.29
N ASN A 52 1.99 4.89 9.31
CA ASN A 52 1.52 5.98 10.17
C ASN A 52 0.92 7.15 9.35
N ILE A 53 0.07 6.80 8.39
CA ILE A 53 -0.63 7.71 7.46
C ILE A 53 -2.14 7.58 7.64
N THR A 54 -2.93 8.41 6.96
CA THR A 54 -4.39 8.26 6.89
C THR A 54 -4.85 7.47 5.67
N TYR A 55 -6.12 7.06 5.64
CA TYR A 55 -6.71 6.43 4.44
C TYR A 55 -6.72 7.40 3.26
N ASP A 56 -6.98 8.68 3.53
CA ASP A 56 -6.92 9.74 2.53
C ASP A 56 -5.53 9.85 1.93
N ASP A 57 -4.45 9.81 2.72
CA ASP A 57 -3.08 9.87 2.17
C ASP A 57 -2.78 8.68 1.22
N LEU A 58 -3.34 7.51 1.54
CA LEU A 58 -3.15 6.29 0.77
C LEU A 58 -3.99 6.26 -0.52
N LEU A 59 -5.22 6.79 -0.45
CA LEU A 59 -6.21 6.77 -1.54
C LEU A 59 -6.17 8.04 -2.40
N SER A 60 -5.61 9.13 -1.90
CA SER A 60 -5.45 10.38 -2.64
C SER A 60 -4.65 10.11 -3.90
N ASP A 61 -5.21 10.50 -5.03
CA ASP A 61 -4.48 10.60 -6.28
C ASP A 61 -3.88 12.01 -6.28
N ASP A 62 -2.61 12.15 -5.90
CA ASP A 62 -1.90 13.41 -6.06
C ASP A 62 -2.05 13.84 -7.52
N LYS A 63 -2.91 14.84 -7.78
CA LYS A 63 -2.94 15.60 -9.03
C LYS A 63 -1.70 16.46 -9.15
#